data_AF-A0A8H6P8M5-F1
#
_entry.id   AF-A0A8H6P8M5-F1
#
_cell.length_a   1.000
_cell.length_b   1.000
_cell.length_c   1.000
_cell.angle_alpha   90.00
_cell.angle_beta   90.00
_cell.angle_gamma   90.00
#
_symmetry.space_group_name_H-M   'P 1'
#
loop_
_entity.id
_entity.type
_entity.pdbx_description
1 polymer ?
#
loop_
_entity_poly.entity_id
_entity_poly.type
_entity_poly.pdbx_seq_one_letter_code
_entity_poly.pdbx_strand_id
1 'polypeptide(L)'
;MEQCGFTVIIVGGSIAGLTLAHCLGRAGINHIVLEKGSDAAPQVGASIGILPNGARILDQLDLYREIEHHTEPLKTATICYPDGFSFSSSFPKLIHERFGYPLAFLDRQKVLEILFRSYNGNKRMHLNSEVNGLQVTSDGVVVTTIDGKEYHGHLVVGTDGVHSVIRSEIWKASPVVTEAEKKSMTVEYSCIFGISSPIDGLNAGDQVNAFFDHRTIVTIQGKGGRIYWFVIQKLHQKYIYPNSPRFTSSDAVAAAERLRNVLVYRDITFGAIWDRRETASMTALEENVFRTWHHGRMVLIGDSVHKMTPNLGQGANMAIEDAAALATFLNNLLKCPGNLDLPSTSEIESVLQQYRRARYRRVCSVYSMSRFLVRMQARDGLLHTLFGRYYAPYAGDLPADVASETIAGGGICSQRDFVDAFAGYANPAHTRSERLRHLKAVATAAAELGRWLFAQPCPFEYVWDSPGRQRQVMEITPRVVKVSDEQGRRLAVPQVMAEETSL
;
A
#
# COMPACT_ATOMS: atom_id res chain seq x y z
N MET A 1 17.35 -37.30 2.46
CA MET A 1 18.23 -36.17 2.08
C MET A 1 17.31 -35.00 1.77
N GLU A 2 17.16 -34.07 2.72
CA GLU A 2 16.43 -32.82 2.47
C GLU A 2 17.20 -32.04 1.41
N GLN A 3 16.53 -31.75 0.28
CA GLN A 3 17.09 -30.90 -0.76
C GLN A 3 17.34 -29.53 -0.13
N CYS A 4 18.60 -29.08 -0.09
CA CYS A 4 19.00 -27.79 0.50
C CYS A 4 18.35 -26.65 -0.30
N GLY A 5 17.16 -26.23 0.10
CA GLY A 5 16.34 -25.27 -0.62
C GLY A 5 16.73 -23.82 -0.36
N PHE A 6 16.54 -22.97 -1.35
CA PHE A 6 16.70 -21.52 -1.21
C PHE A 6 15.89 -21.00 -0.02
N THR A 7 16.55 -20.24 0.85
CA THR A 7 16.02 -19.81 2.15
C THR A 7 16.07 -18.29 2.28
N VAL A 8 14.93 -17.68 2.58
CA VAL A 8 14.78 -16.23 2.78
C VAL A 8 14.70 -15.90 4.28
N ILE A 9 15.57 -15.03 4.77
CA ILE A 9 15.48 -14.49 6.13
C ILE A 9 14.70 -13.18 6.08
N ILE A 10 13.56 -13.12 6.77
CA ILE A 10 12.70 -11.95 6.90
C ILE A 10 13.00 -11.31 8.25
N VAL A 11 13.53 -10.08 8.24
CA VAL A 11 13.82 -9.32 9.46
C VAL A 11 12.65 -8.37 9.72
N GLY A 12 11.87 -8.66 10.76
CA GLY A 12 10.63 -8.01 11.14
C GLY A 12 9.39 -8.91 10.96
N GLY A 13 8.60 -9.06 12.02
CA GLY A 13 7.27 -9.67 12.04
C GLY A 13 6.15 -8.64 11.84
N SER A 14 6.40 -7.63 11.00
CA SER A 14 5.39 -6.61 10.67
C SER A 14 4.33 -7.17 9.71
N ILE A 15 3.32 -6.36 9.37
CA ILE A 15 2.33 -6.73 8.34
C ILE A 15 3.03 -7.09 7.03
N ALA A 16 4.10 -6.35 6.65
CA ALA A 16 4.89 -6.64 5.47
C ALA A 16 5.61 -8.01 5.58
N GLY A 17 6.27 -8.24 6.72
CA GLY A 17 7.04 -9.47 6.98
C GLY A 17 6.17 -10.72 7.04
N LEU A 18 5.06 -10.66 7.77
CA LEU A 18 4.12 -11.79 7.85
C LEU A 18 3.39 -12.02 6.52
N THR A 19 3.00 -10.97 5.80
CA THR A 19 2.43 -11.13 4.45
C THR A 19 3.43 -11.82 3.51
N LEU A 20 4.70 -11.40 3.55
CA LEU A 20 5.75 -12.04 2.75
C LEU A 20 5.94 -13.50 3.15
N ALA A 21 5.94 -13.82 4.44
CA ALA A 21 6.04 -15.20 4.93
C ALA A 21 4.90 -16.09 4.40
N HIS A 22 3.66 -15.57 4.39
CA HIS A 22 2.51 -16.24 3.76
C HIS A 22 2.71 -16.44 2.26
N CYS A 23 3.13 -15.41 1.53
CA CYS A 23 3.39 -15.53 0.09
C CYS A 23 4.49 -16.56 -0.22
N LEU A 24 5.60 -16.54 0.52
CA LEU A 24 6.70 -17.50 0.35
C LEU A 24 6.28 -18.93 0.72
N GLY A 25 5.50 -19.07 1.80
CA GLY A 25 4.93 -20.35 2.21
C GLY A 25 4.05 -20.96 1.13
N ARG A 26 3.15 -20.16 0.53
CA ARG A 26 2.29 -20.58 -0.58
C ARG A 26 3.09 -20.92 -1.85
N ALA A 27 4.20 -20.21 -2.09
CA ALA A 27 5.11 -20.50 -3.20
C ALA A 27 6.00 -21.74 -2.98
N GLY A 28 6.04 -22.30 -1.77
CA GLY A 28 6.92 -23.41 -1.40
C GLY A 28 8.38 -22.99 -1.16
N ILE A 29 8.64 -21.70 -0.92
CA ILE A 29 9.99 -21.16 -0.68
C ILE A 29 10.30 -21.20 0.82
N ASN A 30 11.46 -21.74 1.19
CA ASN A 30 11.86 -21.81 2.59
C ASN A 30 12.16 -20.41 3.14
N HIS A 31 11.78 -20.16 4.39
CA HIS A 31 11.97 -18.85 5.00
C HIS A 31 12.00 -18.91 6.53
N ILE A 32 12.57 -17.87 7.13
CA ILE A 32 12.68 -17.65 8.57
C ILE A 32 12.22 -16.22 8.85
N VAL A 33 11.40 -16.01 9.89
CA VAL A 33 10.98 -14.67 10.33
C VAL A 33 11.62 -14.36 11.67
N LEU A 34 12.34 -13.24 11.76
CA LEU A 34 12.98 -12.77 12.99
C LEU A 34 12.26 -11.51 13.47
N GLU A 35 11.54 -11.61 14.58
CA GLU A 35 10.84 -10.48 15.20
C GLU A 35 11.48 -10.14 16.55
N LYS A 36 11.79 -8.87 16.75
CA LYS A 36 12.42 -8.38 17.98
C LYS A 36 11.49 -8.44 19.19
N GLY A 37 10.19 -8.26 18.98
CA GLY A 37 9.17 -8.30 20.02
C GLY A 37 8.99 -9.69 20.62
N SER A 38 8.57 -9.71 21.88
CA SER A 38 8.14 -10.93 22.58
C SER A 38 6.72 -11.37 22.22
N ASP A 39 5.96 -10.50 21.54
CA ASP A 39 4.58 -10.70 21.11
C ASP A 39 4.48 -10.45 19.60
N ALA A 40 3.86 -11.39 18.87
CA ALA A 40 3.63 -11.30 17.43
C ALA A 40 2.52 -10.29 17.06
N ALA A 41 1.63 -9.97 18.00
CA ALA A 41 0.52 -9.04 17.80
C ALA A 41 0.43 -8.03 18.97
N PRO A 42 1.40 -7.12 19.11
CA PRO A 42 1.44 -6.19 20.23
C PRO A 42 0.40 -5.05 20.05
N GLN A 43 -0.23 -4.65 21.15
CA GLN A 43 -1.21 -3.54 21.20
C GLN A 43 -0.53 -2.15 21.26
N VAL A 44 0.38 -1.87 20.32
CA VAL A 44 1.23 -0.65 20.32
C VAL A 44 0.80 0.37 19.26
N GLY A 45 -0.13 0.01 18.37
CA GLY A 45 -0.71 0.90 17.36
C GLY A 45 -2.21 1.15 17.58
N ALA A 46 -2.79 2.12 16.85
CA ALA A 46 -4.24 2.24 16.74
C ALA A 46 -4.78 1.30 15.64
N SER A 47 -5.42 1.88 14.62
CA SER A 47 -6.04 1.14 13.54
C SER A 47 -5.21 1.14 12.27
N ILE A 48 -5.65 0.30 11.35
CA ILE A 48 -5.14 0.22 10.01
C ILE A 48 -6.30 0.08 9.02
N GLY A 49 -6.17 0.72 7.86
CA GLY A 49 -7.07 0.54 6.75
C GLY A 49 -6.51 -0.50 5.77
N ILE A 50 -7.23 -1.58 5.55
CA ILE A 50 -7.01 -2.51 4.44
C ILE A 50 -7.90 -2.04 3.29
N LEU A 51 -7.26 -1.52 2.25
CA LEU A 51 -7.92 -0.99 1.06
C LEU A 51 -7.97 -2.09 -0.02
N PRO A 52 -8.79 -1.95 -1.08
CA PRO A 52 -9.02 -3.03 -2.04
C PRO A 52 -7.76 -3.61 -2.69
N ASN A 53 -6.69 -2.82 -2.80
CA ASN A 53 -5.40 -3.28 -3.31
C ASN A 53 -4.63 -4.20 -2.33
N GLY A 54 -4.70 -3.94 -1.03
CA GLY A 54 -4.21 -4.90 -0.03
C GLY A 54 -5.17 -6.06 0.18
N ALA A 55 -6.48 -5.78 0.22
CA ALA A 55 -7.55 -6.77 0.44
C ALA A 55 -7.48 -7.92 -0.56
N ARG A 56 -7.38 -7.62 -1.86
CA ARG A 56 -7.32 -8.66 -2.92
C ARG A 56 -6.12 -9.60 -2.78
N ILE A 57 -5.01 -9.13 -2.21
CA ILE A 57 -3.81 -9.95 -1.98
C ILE A 57 -4.04 -10.82 -0.75
N LEU A 58 -4.57 -10.24 0.32
CA LEU A 58 -4.90 -10.98 1.54
C LEU A 58 -6.01 -12.02 1.30
N ASP A 59 -6.94 -11.77 0.37
CA ASP A 59 -7.99 -12.71 0.01
C ASP A 59 -7.42 -13.92 -0.74
N GLN A 60 -6.47 -13.70 -1.65
CA GLN A 60 -5.72 -14.80 -2.31
C GLN A 60 -4.87 -15.62 -1.33
N LEU A 61 -4.56 -15.08 -0.16
CA LEU A 61 -3.89 -15.79 0.92
C LEU A 61 -4.87 -16.42 1.91
N ASP A 62 -6.17 -16.35 1.64
CA ASP A 62 -7.26 -16.85 2.49
C ASP A 62 -7.34 -16.16 3.86
N LEU A 63 -6.84 -14.92 3.95
CA LEU A 63 -6.77 -14.12 5.19
C LEU A 63 -7.84 -13.03 5.27
N TYR A 64 -8.32 -12.53 4.12
CA TYR A 64 -9.17 -11.34 4.09
C TYR A 64 -10.55 -11.56 4.71
N ARG A 65 -11.17 -12.73 4.52
CA ARG A 65 -12.51 -13.01 5.07
C ARG A 65 -12.56 -12.87 6.59
N GLU A 66 -11.51 -13.34 7.27
CA GLU A 66 -11.40 -13.17 8.73
C GLU A 66 -11.18 -11.69 9.08
N ILE A 67 -10.36 -10.95 8.33
CA ILE A 67 -10.18 -9.50 8.53
C ILE A 67 -11.51 -8.76 8.36
N GLU A 68 -12.23 -9.04 7.29
CA GLU A 68 -13.52 -8.43 6.96
C GLU A 68 -14.53 -8.67 8.08
N HIS A 69 -14.54 -9.86 8.68
CA HIS A 69 -15.40 -10.19 9.81
C HIS A 69 -15.22 -9.21 11.00
N HIS A 70 -14.04 -8.62 11.19
CA HIS A 70 -13.79 -7.66 12.28
C HIS A 70 -14.02 -6.20 11.90
N THR A 71 -14.54 -5.93 10.69
CA THR A 71 -14.68 -4.58 10.14
C THR A 71 -16.14 -4.17 9.98
N GLU A 72 -16.36 -2.87 9.80
CA GLU A 72 -17.63 -2.32 9.33
C GLU A 72 -17.36 -1.62 7.98
N PRO A 73 -18.13 -1.91 6.93
CA PRO A 73 -17.99 -1.21 5.65
C PRO A 73 -18.28 0.28 5.80
N LEU A 74 -17.29 1.11 5.50
CA LEU A 74 -17.48 2.57 5.45
C LEU A 74 -18.41 2.93 4.29
N LYS A 75 -19.34 3.86 4.55
CA LYS A 75 -20.39 4.28 3.62
C LYS A 75 -20.25 5.75 3.27
N THR A 76 -20.03 6.57 4.30
CA THR A 76 -20.01 8.03 4.18
C THR A 76 -18.71 8.58 4.75
N ALA A 77 -18.17 9.57 4.09
CA ALA A 77 -17.09 10.41 4.62
C ALA A 77 -17.53 11.87 4.64
N THR A 78 -17.49 12.50 5.79
CA THR A 78 -17.83 13.90 5.98
C THR A 78 -16.57 14.71 6.28
N ILE A 79 -16.39 15.83 5.57
CA ILE A 79 -15.35 16.80 5.86
C ILE A 79 -15.97 18.01 6.53
N CYS A 80 -15.36 18.49 7.62
CA CYS A 80 -15.84 19.60 8.43
C CYS A 80 -14.78 20.70 8.54
N TYR A 81 -15.24 21.95 8.60
CA TYR A 81 -14.41 23.14 8.76
C TYR A 81 -14.83 23.97 9.98
N PRO A 82 -13.93 24.83 10.52
CA PRO A 82 -14.20 25.61 11.73
C PRO A 82 -15.26 26.69 11.55
N ASP A 83 -15.54 27.10 10.31
CA ASP A 83 -16.58 28.06 9.95
C ASP A 83 -17.99 27.43 9.92
N GLY A 84 -18.11 26.15 10.28
CA GLY A 84 -19.36 25.39 10.23
C GLY A 84 -19.67 24.80 8.85
N PHE A 85 -18.88 25.10 7.82
CA PHE A 85 -19.04 24.44 6.52
C PHE A 85 -18.68 22.96 6.64
N SER A 86 -19.50 22.11 6.03
CA SER A 86 -19.21 20.70 5.90
C SER A 86 -19.78 20.16 4.60
N PHE A 87 -19.17 19.08 4.11
CA PHE A 87 -19.70 18.35 2.97
C PHE A 87 -19.49 16.85 3.19
N SER A 88 -20.40 16.05 2.65
CA SER A 88 -20.33 14.58 2.76
C SER A 88 -20.23 13.96 1.38
N SER A 89 -19.49 12.87 1.29
CA SER A 89 -19.32 12.08 0.08
C SER A 89 -19.55 10.61 0.39
N SER A 90 -20.19 9.91 -0.53
CA SER A 90 -20.35 8.45 -0.50
C SER A 90 -19.15 7.72 -1.14
N PHE A 91 -17.99 8.36 -1.26
CA PHE A 91 -16.82 7.73 -1.87
C PHE A 91 -16.46 6.37 -1.26
N PRO A 92 -16.56 6.12 0.07
CA PRO A 92 -16.26 4.80 0.62
C PRO A 92 -17.17 3.70 0.05
N LYS A 93 -18.47 4.02 -0.09
CA LYS A 93 -19.44 3.15 -0.75
C LYS A 93 -19.10 2.93 -2.22
N LEU A 94 -18.74 3.98 -2.96
CA LEU A 94 -18.36 3.87 -4.37
C LEU A 94 -17.10 3.01 -4.56
N ILE A 95 -16.11 3.12 -3.66
CA ILE A 95 -14.93 2.24 -3.69
C ILE A 95 -15.34 0.77 -3.50
N HIS A 96 -16.24 0.49 -2.55
CA HIS A 96 -16.74 -0.87 -2.36
C HIS A 96 -17.45 -1.38 -3.63
N GLU A 97 -18.35 -0.58 -4.22
CA GLU A 97 -19.07 -0.95 -5.45
C GLU A 97 -18.12 -1.17 -6.64
N ARG A 98 -17.04 -0.39 -6.76
CA ARG A 98 -16.07 -0.47 -7.86
C ARG A 98 -15.13 -1.66 -7.76
N PHE A 99 -14.69 -2.01 -6.56
CA PHE A 99 -13.63 -3.01 -6.37
C PHE A 99 -14.12 -4.32 -5.74
N GLY A 100 -15.34 -4.37 -5.20
CA GLY A 100 -15.85 -5.52 -4.46
C GLY A 100 -15.26 -5.68 -3.04
N TYR A 101 -14.44 -4.72 -2.60
CA TYR A 101 -13.85 -4.69 -1.26
C TYR A 101 -14.12 -3.33 -0.61
N PRO A 102 -14.62 -3.28 0.63
CA PRO A 102 -14.79 -2.02 1.36
C PRO A 102 -13.45 -1.43 1.82
N LEU A 103 -13.49 -0.16 2.26
CA LEU A 103 -12.43 0.42 3.08
C LEU A 103 -12.50 -0.23 4.48
N ALA A 104 -11.76 -1.32 4.68
CA ALA A 104 -11.83 -2.11 5.89
C ALA A 104 -10.91 -1.52 6.97
N PHE A 105 -11.49 -0.89 8.01
CA PHE A 105 -10.76 -0.36 9.16
C PHE A 105 -10.95 -1.22 10.40
N LEU A 106 -9.83 -1.57 11.04
CA LEU A 106 -9.79 -2.36 12.27
C LEU A 106 -8.50 -2.12 13.06
N ASP A 107 -8.44 -2.66 14.28
CA ASP A 107 -7.26 -2.62 15.14
C ASP A 107 -6.06 -3.26 14.42
N ARG A 108 -4.93 -2.56 14.33
CA ARG A 108 -3.70 -3.09 13.72
C ARG A 108 -3.27 -4.40 14.38
N GLN A 109 -3.49 -4.50 15.69
CA GLN A 109 -3.24 -5.70 16.46
C GLN A 109 -4.01 -6.91 15.92
N LYS A 110 -5.30 -6.73 15.57
CA LYS A 110 -6.15 -7.80 15.06
C LYS A 110 -5.65 -8.32 13.72
N VAL A 111 -5.17 -7.44 12.83
CA VAL A 111 -4.55 -7.86 11.56
C VAL A 111 -3.31 -8.72 11.80
N LEU A 112 -2.43 -8.31 12.72
CA LEU A 112 -1.24 -9.11 13.07
C LEU A 112 -1.62 -10.45 13.72
N GLU A 113 -2.62 -10.46 14.59
CA GLU A 113 -3.15 -11.69 15.22
C GLU A 113 -3.65 -12.68 14.16
N ILE A 114 -4.41 -12.20 13.16
CA ILE A 114 -4.91 -13.03 12.05
C ILE A 114 -3.75 -13.55 11.20
N LEU A 115 -2.82 -12.66 10.82
CA LEU A 115 -1.63 -13.02 10.05
C LEU A 115 -0.80 -14.08 10.79
N PHE A 116 -0.58 -13.92 12.09
CA PHE A 116 0.21 -14.84 12.90
C PHE A 116 -0.50 -16.17 13.13
N ARG A 117 -1.78 -16.16 13.54
CA ARG A 117 -2.51 -17.41 13.82
C ARG A 117 -2.71 -18.27 12.59
N SER A 118 -2.97 -17.65 11.44
CA SER A 118 -3.17 -18.35 10.17
C SER A 118 -1.84 -18.80 9.54
N TYR A 119 -0.71 -18.38 10.09
CA TYR A 119 0.61 -18.74 9.57
C TYR A 119 0.99 -20.16 9.99
N ASN A 120 0.85 -21.10 9.06
CA ASN A 120 1.21 -22.51 9.26
C ASN A 120 2.73 -22.72 9.52
N GLY A 121 3.54 -21.68 9.33
CA GLY A 121 4.98 -21.68 9.55
C GLY A 121 5.42 -21.25 10.94
N ASN A 122 4.56 -21.25 11.98
CA ASN A 122 4.90 -20.71 13.31
C ASN A 122 6.27 -21.15 13.89
N LYS A 123 6.75 -22.35 13.57
CA LYS A 123 8.09 -22.81 13.99
C LYS A 123 9.27 -22.07 13.32
N ARG A 124 9.00 -21.38 12.21
CA ARG A 124 9.94 -20.56 11.44
C ARG A 124 9.92 -19.09 11.86
N MET A 125 9.00 -18.69 12.73
CA MET A 125 8.96 -17.36 13.32
C MET A 125 9.63 -17.39 14.70
N HIS A 126 10.67 -16.58 14.86
CA HIS A 126 11.41 -16.45 16.10
C HIS A 126 11.14 -15.06 16.69
N LEU A 127 10.42 -15.05 17.81
CA LEU A 127 10.23 -13.88 18.66
C LEU A 127 11.50 -13.62 19.49
N ASN A 128 11.59 -12.44 20.09
CA ASN A 128 12.78 -11.98 20.85
C ASN A 128 14.09 -12.08 20.04
N SER A 129 14.00 -12.02 18.71
CA SER A 129 15.13 -12.17 17.79
C SER A 129 15.45 -10.82 17.16
N GLU A 130 15.97 -9.89 17.98
CA GLU A 130 16.40 -8.58 17.50
C GLU A 130 17.72 -8.71 16.72
N VAL A 131 17.70 -8.34 15.44
CA VAL A 131 18.86 -8.37 14.54
C VAL A 131 19.72 -7.12 14.74
N ASN A 132 21.04 -7.28 14.86
CA ASN A 132 21.98 -6.16 14.98
C ASN A 132 23.01 -6.06 13.83
N GLY A 133 23.06 -7.08 12.96
CA GLY A 133 23.98 -7.10 11.82
C GLY A 133 23.81 -8.34 10.97
N LEU A 134 24.56 -8.36 9.87
CA LEU A 134 24.66 -9.52 8.98
C LEU A 134 26.01 -9.54 8.26
N GLN A 135 26.39 -10.72 7.78
CA GLN A 135 27.52 -10.94 6.90
C GLN A 135 27.05 -11.59 5.59
N VAL A 136 27.46 -11.04 4.46
CA VAL A 136 27.24 -11.67 3.15
C VAL A 136 28.37 -12.69 2.90
N THR A 137 28.01 -13.91 2.53
CA THR A 137 28.94 -14.98 2.15
C THR A 137 28.96 -15.16 0.63
N SER A 138 29.80 -16.05 0.11
CA SER A 138 29.86 -16.35 -1.34
C SER A 138 28.52 -16.79 -1.92
N ASP A 139 27.76 -17.54 -1.14
CA ASP A 139 26.58 -18.31 -1.52
C ASP A 139 25.33 -17.93 -0.71
N GLY A 140 25.44 -17.04 0.28
CA GLY A 140 24.32 -16.65 1.12
C GLY A 140 24.55 -15.45 2.02
N VAL A 141 23.86 -15.47 3.15
CA VAL A 141 23.89 -14.45 4.20
C VAL A 141 23.80 -15.12 5.57
N VAL A 142 24.50 -14.55 6.54
CA VAL A 142 24.41 -14.91 7.95
C VAL A 142 23.90 -13.70 8.71
N VAL A 143 22.73 -13.81 9.34
CA VAL A 143 22.11 -12.76 10.13
C VAL A 143 22.34 -13.04 11.61
N THR A 144 22.83 -12.05 12.35
CA THR A 144 23.16 -12.19 13.77
C THR A 144 22.19 -11.37 14.62
N THR A 145 21.67 -11.99 15.68
CA THR A 145 20.83 -11.33 16.68
C THR A 145 21.64 -10.80 17.85
N ILE A 146 21.06 -9.91 18.66
CA ILE A 146 21.72 -9.24 19.80
C ILE A 146 22.25 -10.21 20.86
N ASP A 147 21.66 -11.41 20.96
CA ASP A 147 22.06 -12.49 21.87
C ASP A 147 23.15 -13.40 21.26
N GLY A 148 23.63 -13.07 20.06
CA GLY A 148 24.70 -13.80 19.35
C GLY A 148 24.23 -15.00 18.55
N LYS A 149 22.91 -15.25 18.44
CA LYS A 149 22.40 -16.34 17.61
C LYS A 149 22.53 -16.00 16.12
N GLU A 150 22.92 -17.00 15.35
CA GLU A 150 23.10 -16.86 13.90
C GLU A 150 22.02 -17.61 13.12
N TYR A 151 21.59 -17.00 12.02
CA TYR A 151 20.63 -17.56 11.08
C TYR A 151 21.22 -17.50 9.67
N HIS A 152 21.25 -18.66 9.00
CA HIS A 152 21.82 -18.81 7.66
C HIS A 152 20.72 -18.82 6.60
N GLY A 153 20.95 -18.11 5.50
CA GLY A 153 20.02 -18.03 4.38
C GLY A 153 20.70 -17.61 3.10
N HIS A 154 19.91 -17.37 2.06
CA HIS A 154 20.37 -17.03 0.72
C HIS A 154 19.99 -15.61 0.29
N LEU A 155 18.97 -15.04 0.96
CA LEU A 155 18.48 -13.69 0.80
C LEU A 155 18.00 -13.17 2.15
N VAL A 156 18.24 -11.91 2.47
CA VAL A 156 17.65 -11.21 3.61
C VAL A 156 16.71 -10.10 3.14
N VAL A 157 15.53 -10.03 3.77
CA VAL A 157 14.49 -9.04 3.48
C VAL A 157 14.24 -8.18 4.70
N GLY A 158 14.51 -6.88 4.59
CA GLY A 158 14.21 -5.88 5.61
C GLY A 158 12.73 -5.50 5.60
N THR A 159 12.04 -5.83 6.68
CA THR A 159 10.65 -5.47 6.97
C THR A 159 10.51 -4.81 8.36
N ASP A 160 11.65 -4.33 8.86
CA ASP A 160 11.96 -3.80 10.19
C ASP A 160 11.69 -2.29 10.34
N GLY A 161 10.94 -1.73 9.38
CA GLY A 161 10.33 -0.41 9.47
C GLY A 161 11.29 0.77 9.35
N VAL A 162 10.88 1.92 9.87
CA VAL A 162 11.60 3.21 9.69
C VAL A 162 13.04 3.16 10.19
N HIS A 163 13.35 2.38 11.22
CA HIS A 163 14.70 2.23 11.78
C HIS A 163 15.39 0.95 11.32
N SER A 164 15.23 0.61 10.04
CA SER A 164 15.71 -0.64 9.45
C SER A 164 17.23 -0.83 9.58
N VAL A 165 17.63 -1.95 10.20
CA VAL A 165 19.01 -2.45 10.28
C VAL A 165 19.46 -2.92 8.90
N ILE A 166 18.59 -3.61 8.16
CA ILE A 166 18.91 -4.08 6.81
C ILE A 166 19.19 -2.91 5.86
N ARG A 167 18.46 -1.79 6.00
CA ARG A 167 18.74 -0.57 5.22
C ARG A 167 20.11 -0.01 5.59
N SER A 168 20.47 0.00 6.87
CA SER A 168 21.79 0.43 7.31
C SER A 168 22.91 -0.47 6.76
N GLU A 169 22.71 -1.78 6.68
CA GLU A 169 23.68 -2.70 6.07
C GLU A 169 23.83 -2.49 4.55
N ILE A 170 22.72 -2.27 3.83
CA ILE A 170 22.74 -1.87 2.42
C ILE A 170 23.53 -0.57 2.24
N TRP A 171 23.33 0.43 3.10
CA TRP A 171 24.04 1.71 3.04
C TRP A 171 25.54 1.60 3.29
N LYS A 172 25.99 0.60 4.06
CA LYS A 172 27.42 0.34 4.31
C LYS A 172 28.06 -0.37 3.12
N ALA A 173 27.36 -1.35 2.53
CA ALA A 173 27.91 -2.20 1.49
C ALA A 173 27.80 -1.58 0.08
N SER A 174 26.74 -0.82 -0.18
CA SER A 174 26.42 -0.36 -1.53
C SER A 174 27.16 0.92 -1.92
N PRO A 175 28.00 0.92 -2.98
CA PRO A 175 28.74 2.10 -3.41
C PRO A 175 27.86 3.17 -4.09
N VAL A 176 26.61 2.83 -4.45
CA VAL A 176 25.69 3.76 -5.12
C VAL A 176 24.89 4.63 -4.15
N VAL A 177 24.90 4.32 -2.85
CA VAL A 177 24.18 5.07 -1.83
C VAL A 177 24.93 6.37 -1.52
N THR A 178 24.27 7.50 -1.74
CA THR A 178 24.84 8.83 -1.48
C THR A 178 24.49 9.34 -0.08
N GLU A 179 25.29 10.26 0.45
CA GLU A 179 24.95 10.97 1.70
C GLU A 179 23.65 11.77 1.60
N ALA A 180 23.31 12.26 0.40
CA ALA A 180 22.04 12.91 0.12
C ALA A 180 20.86 11.93 0.29
N GLU A 181 21.00 10.68 -0.15
CA GLU A 181 19.98 9.65 0.03
C GLU A 181 19.79 9.31 1.52
N LYS A 182 20.88 9.14 2.28
CA LYS A 182 20.81 8.85 3.72
C LYS A 182 20.10 9.94 4.53
N LYS A 183 20.14 11.20 4.05
CA LYS A 183 19.51 12.38 4.66
C LYS A 183 18.21 12.84 3.95
N SER A 184 17.64 11.99 3.08
CA SER A 184 16.46 12.36 2.27
C SER A 184 15.12 12.26 3.02
N MET A 185 15.07 11.45 4.09
CA MET A 185 13.85 11.27 4.87
C MET A 185 13.62 12.43 5.85
N THR A 186 12.38 12.92 5.86
CA THR A 186 12.02 14.13 6.62
C THR A 186 10.78 13.92 7.48
N VAL A 187 10.66 14.70 8.54
CA VAL A 187 9.46 14.79 9.38
C VAL A 187 8.98 16.24 9.41
N GLU A 188 7.76 16.46 8.93
CA GLU A 188 7.09 17.76 8.98
C GLU A 188 5.80 17.72 9.82
N TYR A 189 5.32 16.51 10.12
CA TYR A 189 4.07 16.28 10.86
C TYR A 189 4.28 15.28 11.99
N SER A 190 3.41 15.35 13.00
CA SER A 190 3.25 14.32 14.03
C SER A 190 1.79 13.85 14.04
N CYS A 191 1.57 12.66 14.59
CA CYS A 191 0.25 12.07 14.73
C CYS A 191 0.02 11.62 16.15
N ILE A 192 -1.02 12.14 16.79
CA ILE A 192 -1.62 11.54 17.98
C ILE A 192 -2.71 10.59 17.48
N PHE A 193 -2.70 9.34 17.90
CA PHE A 193 -3.66 8.37 17.42
C PHE A 193 -4.16 7.50 18.56
N GLY A 194 -5.37 6.97 18.40
CA GLY A 194 -5.96 6.12 19.43
C GLY A 194 -7.27 5.50 19.01
N ILE A 195 -7.84 4.79 19.98
CA ILE A 195 -9.11 4.09 19.86
C ILE A 195 -9.97 4.53 21.03
N SER A 196 -11.23 4.86 20.78
CA SER A 196 -12.21 5.20 21.80
C SER A 196 -13.46 4.33 21.68
N SER A 197 -14.15 4.16 22.81
CA SER A 197 -15.47 3.54 22.83
C SER A 197 -16.49 4.40 22.07
N PRO A 198 -17.66 3.84 21.69
CA PRO A 198 -18.67 4.56 20.91
C PRO A 198 -19.16 5.87 21.55
N ILE A 199 -19.59 6.81 20.69
CA ILE A 199 -20.15 8.12 21.05
C ILE A 199 -21.39 8.38 20.22
N ASP A 200 -22.46 8.80 20.87
CA ASP A 200 -23.69 9.18 20.19
C ASP A 200 -23.43 10.30 19.17
N GLY A 201 -23.92 10.11 17.94
CA GLY A 201 -23.71 11.04 16.83
C GLY A 201 -22.52 10.68 15.91
N LEU A 202 -21.65 9.76 16.31
CA LEU A 202 -20.64 9.15 15.44
C LEU A 202 -21.03 7.69 15.16
N ASN A 203 -21.69 7.45 14.03
CA ASN A 203 -22.30 6.15 13.74
C ASN A 203 -21.32 5.20 13.03
N ALA A 204 -21.45 3.90 13.29
CA ALA A 204 -20.68 2.87 12.59
C ALA A 204 -20.84 2.96 11.07
N GLY A 205 -19.74 2.86 10.33
CA GLY A 205 -19.71 3.02 8.89
C GLY A 205 -19.50 4.45 8.41
N ASP A 206 -19.41 5.43 9.33
CA ASP A 206 -19.06 6.80 8.99
C ASP A 206 -17.55 7.07 9.15
N GLN A 207 -17.09 8.09 8.43
CA GLN A 207 -15.79 8.72 8.63
C GLN A 207 -16.01 10.23 8.74
N VAL A 208 -15.35 10.88 9.69
CA VAL A 208 -15.35 12.35 9.79
C VAL A 208 -13.92 12.89 9.79
N ASN A 209 -13.69 13.87 8.92
CA ASN A 209 -12.41 14.55 8.74
C ASN A 209 -12.58 16.05 9.03
N ALA A 210 -12.18 16.50 10.21
CA ALA A 210 -12.19 17.92 10.57
C ALA A 210 -10.88 18.61 10.17
N PHE A 211 -10.96 19.59 9.27
CA PHE A 211 -9.80 20.29 8.70
C PHE A 211 -9.57 21.64 9.39
N PHE A 212 -8.36 21.87 9.87
CA PHE A 212 -7.92 23.09 10.53
C PHE A 212 -6.66 23.62 9.87
N ASP A 213 -6.28 24.85 10.20
CA ASP A 213 -4.98 25.37 9.79
C ASP A 213 -3.86 24.58 10.51
N HIS A 214 -3.00 23.98 9.70
CA HIS A 214 -1.87 23.14 10.08
C HIS A 214 -2.22 21.88 10.88
N ARG A 215 -3.48 21.44 10.86
CA ARG A 215 -3.94 20.26 11.60
C ARG A 215 -5.16 19.59 10.96
N THR A 216 -5.28 18.28 11.12
CA THR A 216 -6.45 17.49 10.76
C THR A 216 -6.81 16.56 11.91
N ILE A 217 -8.11 16.41 12.18
CA ILE A 217 -8.63 15.36 13.06
C ILE A 217 -9.47 14.41 12.20
N VAL A 218 -9.04 13.17 12.07
CA VAL A 218 -9.74 12.09 11.36
C VAL A 218 -10.35 11.16 12.41
N THR A 219 -11.61 10.80 12.22
CA THR A 219 -12.29 9.78 12.99
C THR A 219 -12.95 8.79 12.02
N ILE A 220 -12.84 7.50 12.32
CA ILE A 220 -13.38 6.41 11.52
C ILE A 220 -14.14 5.50 12.48
N GLN A 221 -15.43 5.34 12.23
CA GLN A 221 -16.33 4.59 13.10
C GLN A 221 -16.45 3.15 12.59
N GLY A 222 -15.73 2.24 13.23
CA GLY A 222 -15.68 0.83 12.85
C GLY A 222 -16.79 -0.03 13.49
N LYS A 223 -16.56 -1.34 13.46
CA LYS A 223 -17.49 -2.35 13.97
C LYS A 223 -17.83 -2.10 15.45
N GLY A 224 -19.11 -2.22 15.78
CA GLY A 224 -19.62 -1.95 17.12
C GLY A 224 -19.53 -0.49 17.56
N GLY A 225 -19.30 0.45 16.61
CA GLY A 225 -19.19 1.88 16.90
C GLY A 225 -17.84 2.31 17.48
N ARG A 226 -16.83 1.43 17.52
CA ARG A 226 -15.47 1.79 17.95
C ARG A 226 -14.94 2.94 17.11
N ILE A 227 -14.34 3.94 17.75
CA ILE A 227 -13.87 5.14 17.08
C ILE A 227 -12.35 5.07 16.96
N TYR A 228 -11.86 4.95 15.74
CA TYR A 228 -10.46 5.09 15.42
C TYR A 228 -10.17 6.55 15.08
N TRP A 229 -9.22 7.17 15.75
CA TRP A 229 -8.96 8.60 15.54
C TRP A 229 -7.48 8.94 15.39
N PHE A 230 -7.23 9.97 14.60
CA PHE A 230 -5.90 10.49 14.27
C PHE A 230 -5.94 12.02 14.30
N VAL A 231 -5.09 12.62 15.12
CA VAL A 231 -4.79 14.06 15.11
C VAL A 231 -3.45 14.24 14.44
N ILE A 232 -3.47 14.69 13.20
CA ILE A 232 -2.27 14.95 12.41
C ILE A 232 -1.98 16.44 12.46
N GLN A 233 -0.82 16.82 12.99
CA GLN A 233 -0.46 18.22 13.23
C GLN A 233 0.92 18.54 12.68
N LYS A 234 1.05 19.71 12.03
CA LYS A 234 2.33 20.20 11.53
C LYS A 234 3.25 20.54 12.70
N LEU A 235 4.52 20.18 12.57
CA LEU A 235 5.55 20.55 13.52
C LEU A 235 6.05 21.98 13.26
N HIS A 236 6.55 22.63 14.31
CA HIS A 236 7.09 23.99 14.22
C HIS A 236 8.32 24.08 13.31
N GLN A 237 9.03 22.98 13.12
CA GLN A 237 10.17 22.88 12.23
C GLN A 237 10.18 21.53 11.51
N LYS A 238 10.94 21.50 10.41
CA LYS A 238 11.23 20.28 9.67
C LYS A 238 12.42 19.56 10.28
N TYR A 239 12.29 18.26 10.49
CA TYR A 239 13.39 17.40 10.95
C TYR A 239 13.88 16.51 9.81
N ILE A 240 15.14 16.10 9.90
CA ILE A 240 15.81 15.20 8.95
C ILE A 240 16.25 13.96 9.71
N TYR A 241 15.93 12.78 9.18
CA TYR A 241 16.36 11.50 9.74
C TYR A 241 17.90 11.44 9.85
N PRO A 242 18.47 10.87 10.94
CA PRO A 242 17.81 10.15 12.03
C PRO A 242 17.31 11.04 13.18
N ASN A 243 17.43 12.37 13.09
CA ASN A 243 17.08 13.31 14.16
C ASN A 243 15.57 13.60 14.23
N SER A 244 14.74 12.56 14.12
CA SER A 244 13.29 12.67 14.27
C SER A 244 12.92 12.88 15.74
N PRO A 245 11.91 13.72 16.06
CA PRO A 245 11.44 13.87 17.43
C PRO A 245 10.82 12.57 17.92
N ARG A 246 11.06 12.23 19.19
CA ARG A 246 10.38 11.13 19.88
C ARG A 246 9.36 11.70 20.85
N PHE A 247 8.19 11.09 20.88
CA PHE A 247 7.10 11.52 21.74
C PHE A 247 6.82 10.47 22.80
N THR A 248 6.59 10.95 24.01
CA THR A 248 6.20 10.16 25.18
C THR A 248 4.69 10.11 25.32
N SER A 249 4.18 9.23 26.19
CA SER A 249 2.76 9.22 26.55
C SER A 249 2.32 10.56 27.17
N SER A 250 3.18 11.25 27.92
CA SER A 250 2.90 12.59 28.44
C SER A 250 2.76 13.64 27.34
N ASP A 251 3.57 13.56 26.28
CA ASP A 251 3.44 14.46 25.13
C ASP A 251 2.10 14.26 24.42
N ALA A 252 1.68 13.01 24.25
CA ALA A 252 0.39 12.66 23.66
C ALA A 252 -0.77 13.26 24.48
N VAL A 253 -0.74 13.10 25.80
CA VAL A 253 -1.75 13.67 26.72
C VAL A 253 -1.76 15.19 26.62
N ALA A 254 -0.60 15.85 26.74
CA ALA A 254 -0.52 17.30 26.70
C ALA A 254 -1.02 17.88 25.36
N ALA A 255 -0.74 17.20 24.25
CA ALA A 255 -1.22 17.62 22.94
C ALA A 255 -2.73 17.40 22.79
N ALA A 256 -3.28 16.29 23.29
CA ALA A 256 -4.72 16.02 23.29
C ALA A 256 -5.51 17.01 24.17
N GLU A 257 -5.01 17.35 25.35
CA GLU A 257 -5.66 18.29 26.27
C GLU A 257 -5.82 19.70 25.66
N ARG A 258 -4.85 20.16 24.87
CA ARG A 258 -4.96 21.43 24.12
C ARG A 258 -6.09 21.44 23.09
N LEU A 259 -6.56 20.26 22.69
CA LEU A 259 -7.59 20.09 21.67
C LEU A 259 -8.96 19.76 22.27
N ARG A 260 -9.08 19.68 23.59
CA ARG A 260 -10.31 19.25 24.29
C ARG A 260 -11.58 19.97 23.83
N ASN A 261 -11.49 21.27 23.57
CA ASN A 261 -12.62 22.11 23.16
C ASN A 261 -12.78 22.25 21.64
N VAL A 262 -11.92 21.58 20.85
CA VAL A 262 -12.00 21.62 19.39
C VAL A 262 -13.19 20.80 18.93
N LEU A 263 -14.10 21.43 18.19
CA LEU A 263 -15.26 20.79 17.60
C LEU A 263 -14.84 19.92 16.41
N VAL A 264 -15.19 18.63 16.45
CA VAL A 264 -14.85 17.65 15.40
C VAL A 264 -16.03 17.46 14.46
N TYR A 265 -17.23 17.23 15.01
CA TYR A 265 -18.44 17.00 14.23
C TYR A 265 -19.68 17.48 14.99
N ARG A 266 -20.48 18.35 14.39
CA ARG A 266 -21.70 18.91 14.99
C ARG A 266 -21.43 19.54 16.36
N ASP A 267 -21.81 18.91 17.45
CA ASP A 267 -21.62 19.32 18.85
C ASP A 267 -20.55 18.47 19.58
N ILE A 268 -19.95 17.51 18.89
CA ILE A 268 -18.95 16.59 19.44
C ILE A 268 -17.57 17.22 19.39
N THR A 269 -16.97 17.40 20.57
CA THR A 269 -15.59 17.88 20.72
C THR A 269 -14.59 16.72 20.70
N PHE A 270 -13.33 17.03 20.41
CA PHE A 270 -12.25 16.06 20.56
C PHE A 270 -12.09 15.61 22.02
N GLY A 271 -12.41 16.47 23.01
CA GLY A 271 -12.47 16.10 24.42
C GLY A 271 -13.42 14.93 24.69
N ALA A 272 -14.62 14.95 24.08
CA ALA A 272 -15.58 13.85 24.23
C ALA A 272 -15.06 12.52 23.68
N ILE A 273 -14.26 12.56 22.61
CA ILE A 273 -13.58 11.40 22.02
C ILE A 273 -12.44 10.93 22.93
N TRP A 274 -11.63 11.87 23.41
CA TRP A 274 -10.45 11.62 24.24
C TRP A 274 -10.79 11.04 25.62
N ASP A 275 -11.89 11.48 26.23
CA ASP A 275 -12.32 10.99 27.55
C ASP A 275 -12.79 9.53 27.52
N ARG A 276 -13.14 9.02 26.32
CA ARG A 276 -13.53 7.62 26.07
C ARG A 276 -12.42 6.78 25.45
N ARG A 277 -11.19 7.29 25.40
CA ARG A 277 -10.06 6.55 24.82
C ARG A 277 -9.78 5.27 25.61
N GLU A 278 -9.57 4.19 24.87
CA GLU A 278 -9.04 2.92 25.37
C GLU A 278 -7.52 2.90 25.22
N THR A 279 -7.02 3.39 24.10
CA THR A 279 -5.59 3.48 23.79
C THR A 279 -5.28 4.81 23.12
N ALA A 280 -4.07 5.33 23.38
CA ALA A 280 -3.55 6.52 22.72
C ALA A 280 -2.03 6.50 22.69
N SER A 281 -1.45 6.97 21.58
CA SER A 281 -0.01 7.16 21.44
C SER A 281 0.27 8.32 20.48
N MET A 282 1.53 8.74 20.41
CA MET A 282 1.97 9.82 19.54
C MET A 282 3.26 9.45 18.82
N THR A 283 3.36 9.79 17.54
CA THR A 283 4.54 9.50 16.71
C THR A 283 4.88 10.65 15.78
N ALA A 284 6.15 10.75 15.42
CA ALA A 284 6.58 11.47 14.23
C ALA A 284 6.03 10.78 12.97
N LEU A 285 5.76 11.56 11.92
CA LEU A 285 5.39 11.04 10.61
C LEU A 285 6.56 11.27 9.64
N GLU A 286 7.43 10.28 9.53
CA GLU A 286 8.47 10.29 8.50
C GLU A 286 7.87 10.15 7.10
N GLU A 287 8.45 10.88 6.14
CA GLU A 287 8.07 10.86 4.73
C GLU A 287 9.34 10.63 3.88
N ASN A 288 9.38 9.53 3.12
CA ASN A 288 10.39 9.32 2.07
C ASN A 288 10.06 8.15 1.14
N VAL A 289 10.67 8.13 -0.05
CA VAL A 289 10.89 6.92 -0.83
C VAL A 289 12.37 6.87 -1.19
N PHE A 290 13.10 5.91 -0.61
CA PHE A 290 14.52 5.74 -0.92
C PHE A 290 14.70 5.23 -2.35
N ARG A 291 15.83 5.58 -2.98
CA ARG A 291 16.15 5.16 -4.35
C ARG A 291 16.74 3.76 -4.37
N THR A 292 17.53 3.40 -3.36
CA THR A 292 18.25 2.15 -3.25
C THR A 292 17.44 1.17 -2.38
N TRP A 293 16.90 0.13 -3.02
CA TRP A 293 16.00 -0.84 -2.37
C TRP A 293 16.68 -2.17 -2.06
N HIS A 294 17.81 -2.44 -2.71
CA HIS A 294 18.51 -3.71 -2.61
C HIS A 294 20.00 -3.51 -2.89
N HIS A 295 20.80 -4.48 -2.45
CA HIS A 295 22.20 -4.62 -2.82
C HIS A 295 22.67 -6.05 -2.51
N GLY A 296 23.31 -6.73 -3.46
CA GLY A 296 23.70 -8.12 -3.31
C GLY A 296 22.51 -9.01 -2.94
N ARG A 297 22.59 -9.66 -1.77
CA ARG A 297 21.56 -10.55 -1.23
C ARG A 297 20.64 -9.88 -0.19
N MET A 298 20.56 -8.56 -0.19
CA MET A 298 19.72 -7.78 0.72
C MET A 298 18.65 -7.01 -0.07
N VAL A 299 17.40 -7.01 0.40
CA VAL A 299 16.30 -6.21 -0.18
C VAL A 299 15.39 -5.65 0.90
N LEU A 300 14.77 -4.50 0.62
CA LEU A 300 13.86 -3.79 1.52
C LEU A 300 12.44 -3.77 0.96
N ILE A 301 11.45 -3.90 1.84
CA ILE A 301 10.02 -3.72 1.52
C ILE A 301 9.29 -2.91 2.61
N GLY A 302 8.18 -2.26 2.25
CA GLY A 302 7.37 -1.48 3.19
C GLY A 302 8.11 -0.28 3.80
N ASP A 303 7.79 0.02 5.07
CA ASP A 303 8.32 1.17 5.82
C ASP A 303 9.86 1.21 5.94
N SER A 304 10.54 0.09 5.65
CA SER A 304 12.00 0.05 5.57
C SER A 304 12.57 0.82 4.37
N VAL A 305 11.79 1.06 3.30
CA VAL A 305 12.26 1.73 2.08
C VAL A 305 11.34 2.84 1.56
N HIS A 306 10.06 2.81 1.92
CA HIS A 306 9.13 3.90 1.66
C HIS A 306 8.23 4.14 2.85
N LYS A 307 8.21 5.38 3.32
CA LYS A 307 7.35 5.83 4.42
C LYS A 307 6.51 7.00 3.95
N MET A 308 5.23 6.94 4.26
CA MET A 308 4.24 7.94 3.88
C MET A 308 3.32 8.26 5.05
N THR A 309 2.61 9.39 4.94
CA THR A 309 1.63 9.81 5.93
C THR A 309 0.36 8.95 5.85
N PRO A 310 -0.38 8.80 6.96
CA PRO A 310 -1.50 7.86 7.01
C PRO A 310 -2.76 8.33 6.27
N ASN A 311 -2.82 9.59 5.82
CA ASN A 311 -4.02 10.23 5.28
C ASN A 311 -4.65 9.48 4.10
N LEU A 312 -3.83 8.80 3.28
CA LEU A 312 -4.30 8.03 2.13
C LEU A 312 -4.58 6.55 2.48
N GLY A 313 -4.20 6.11 3.69
CA GLY A 313 -4.35 4.72 4.13
C GLY A 313 -3.46 3.71 3.39
N GLN A 314 -2.46 4.16 2.60
CA GLN A 314 -1.76 3.27 1.66
C GLN A 314 -0.46 2.65 2.17
N GLY A 315 0.09 3.06 3.31
CA GLY A 315 1.39 2.54 3.78
C GLY A 315 1.43 1.00 3.89
N ALA A 316 0.48 0.41 4.62
CA ALA A 316 0.40 -1.04 4.76
C ALA A 316 -0.03 -1.75 3.47
N ASN A 317 -0.93 -1.15 2.70
CA ASN A 317 -1.38 -1.72 1.42
C ASN A 317 -0.23 -1.77 0.40
N MET A 318 0.65 -0.77 0.37
CA MET A 318 1.88 -0.80 -0.44
C MET A 318 2.86 -1.86 0.04
N ALA A 319 2.98 -2.06 1.35
CA ALA A 319 3.84 -3.10 1.90
C ALA A 319 3.33 -4.53 1.61
N ILE A 320 2.00 -4.72 1.58
CA ILE A 320 1.35 -5.96 1.15
C ILE A 320 1.61 -6.20 -0.35
N GLU A 321 1.45 -5.18 -1.19
CA GLU A 321 1.77 -5.26 -2.62
C GLU A 321 3.26 -5.59 -2.86
N ASP A 322 4.18 -5.01 -2.08
CA ASP A 322 5.61 -5.32 -2.16
C ASP A 322 5.91 -6.78 -1.81
N ALA A 323 5.31 -7.28 -0.73
CA ALA A 323 5.49 -8.67 -0.29
C ALA A 323 5.07 -9.66 -1.39
N ALA A 324 3.88 -9.45 -1.97
CA ALA A 324 3.38 -10.27 -3.07
C ALA A 324 4.26 -10.18 -4.32
N ALA A 325 4.68 -8.96 -4.69
CA ALA A 325 5.55 -8.75 -5.85
C ALA A 325 6.91 -9.42 -5.67
N LEU A 326 7.58 -9.22 -4.52
CA LEU A 326 8.87 -9.83 -4.23
C LEU A 326 8.77 -11.36 -4.26
N ALA A 327 7.75 -11.94 -3.60
CA ALA A 327 7.53 -13.39 -3.63
C ALA A 327 7.31 -13.93 -5.05
N THR A 328 6.58 -13.20 -5.90
CA THR A 328 6.37 -13.56 -7.31
C THR A 328 7.68 -13.59 -8.09
N PHE A 329 8.49 -12.53 -7.95
CA PHE A 329 9.80 -12.43 -8.60
C PHE A 329 10.74 -13.56 -8.15
N LEU A 330 10.78 -13.87 -6.86
CA LEU A 330 11.57 -14.99 -6.32
C LEU A 330 11.06 -16.35 -6.79
N ASN A 331 9.74 -16.56 -6.81
CA ASN A 331 9.16 -17.80 -7.32
C ASN A 331 9.54 -18.03 -8.79
N ASN A 332 9.48 -16.99 -9.62
CA ASN A 332 9.85 -17.09 -11.03
C ASN A 332 11.32 -17.42 -11.21
N LEU A 333 12.21 -16.82 -10.40
CA LEU A 333 13.64 -17.16 -10.39
C LEU A 333 13.87 -18.64 -10.06
N LEU A 334 13.19 -19.14 -9.03
CA LEU A 334 13.42 -20.48 -8.48
C LEU A 334 12.73 -21.61 -9.27
N LYS A 335 11.67 -21.30 -10.02
CA LYS A 335 10.92 -22.28 -10.84
C LYS A 335 11.33 -22.29 -12.32
N CYS A 336 12.37 -21.53 -12.71
CA CYS A 336 12.93 -21.61 -14.05
C CYS A 336 13.38 -23.05 -14.39
N PRO A 337 12.83 -23.67 -15.44
CA PRO A 337 13.17 -25.05 -15.81
C PRO A 337 14.68 -25.20 -16.09
N GLY A 338 15.31 -26.18 -15.46
CA GLY A 338 16.73 -26.50 -15.65
C GLY A 338 17.69 -25.93 -14.60
N ASN A 339 17.21 -25.15 -13.63
CA ASN A 339 18.04 -24.66 -12.53
C ASN A 339 18.12 -25.71 -11.42
N LEU A 340 19.17 -26.53 -11.41
CA LEU A 340 19.43 -27.52 -10.36
C LEU A 340 20.23 -26.93 -9.17
N ASP A 341 20.87 -25.78 -9.39
CA ASP A 341 21.73 -25.11 -8.42
C ASP A 341 21.04 -23.90 -7.77
N LEU A 342 21.58 -23.44 -6.64
CA LEU A 342 21.12 -22.22 -5.98
C LEU A 342 21.46 -20.99 -6.84
N PRO A 343 20.57 -19.98 -6.93
CA PRO A 343 20.85 -18.76 -7.68
C PRO A 343 22.13 -18.05 -7.20
N SER A 344 22.93 -17.65 -8.18
CA SER A 344 24.09 -16.80 -7.98
C SER A 344 23.67 -15.41 -7.47
N THR A 345 24.61 -14.67 -6.88
CA THR A 345 24.36 -13.31 -6.41
C THR A 345 23.92 -12.39 -7.55
N SER A 346 24.47 -12.57 -8.76
CA SER A 346 24.10 -11.76 -9.94
C SER A 346 22.66 -12.01 -10.40
N GLU A 347 22.20 -13.26 -10.38
CA GLU A 347 20.82 -13.62 -10.72
C GLU A 347 19.84 -13.03 -9.70
N ILE A 348 20.18 -13.09 -8.41
CA ILE A 348 19.38 -12.45 -7.35
C ILE A 348 19.32 -10.95 -7.56
N GLU A 349 20.45 -10.26 -7.75
CA GLU A 349 20.47 -8.81 -7.98
C GLU A 349 19.65 -8.40 -9.21
N SER A 350 19.70 -9.20 -10.29
CA SER A 350 18.89 -8.98 -11.49
C SER A 350 17.39 -9.01 -11.18
N VAL A 351 16.95 -10.00 -10.40
CA VAL A 351 15.55 -10.15 -10.00
C VAL A 351 15.11 -9.05 -9.02
N LEU A 352 15.96 -8.69 -8.07
CA LEU A 352 15.70 -7.58 -7.14
C LEU A 352 15.62 -6.23 -7.87
N GLN A 353 16.40 -6.06 -8.95
CA GLN A 353 16.31 -4.88 -9.80
C GLN A 353 15.00 -4.82 -10.59
N GLN A 354 14.50 -5.96 -11.08
CA GLN A 354 13.19 -6.05 -11.73
C GLN A 354 12.05 -5.73 -10.75
N TYR A 355 12.11 -6.32 -9.55
CA TYR A 355 11.20 -6.01 -8.44
C TYR A 355 11.16 -4.51 -8.14
N ARG A 356 12.34 -3.90 -7.92
CA ARG A 356 12.45 -2.46 -7.68
C ARG A 356 11.84 -1.66 -8.83
N ARG A 357 12.15 -1.98 -10.09
CA ARG A 357 11.62 -1.25 -11.25
C ARG A 357 10.10 -1.28 -11.30
N ALA A 358 9.50 -2.43 -10.99
CA ALA A 358 8.05 -2.60 -10.98
C ALA A 358 7.39 -1.80 -9.83
N ARG A 359 7.96 -1.84 -8.63
CA ARG A 359 7.39 -1.21 -7.43
C ARG A 359 7.67 0.28 -7.29
N TYR A 360 8.85 0.74 -7.69
CA TYR A 360 9.32 2.10 -7.42
C TYR A 360 8.39 3.17 -8.00
N ARG A 361 7.98 3.05 -9.27
CA ARG A 361 7.06 4.02 -9.90
C ARG A 361 5.71 4.08 -9.19
N ARG A 362 5.16 2.91 -8.86
CA ARG A 362 3.91 2.74 -8.14
C ARG A 362 3.96 3.42 -6.78
N VAL A 363 4.99 3.13 -5.98
CA VAL A 363 5.18 3.72 -4.67
C VAL A 363 5.43 5.23 -4.75
N CYS A 364 6.21 5.73 -5.71
CA CYS A 364 6.42 7.17 -5.88
C CYS A 364 5.13 7.92 -6.20
N SER A 365 4.23 7.34 -7.01
CA SER A 365 2.93 7.93 -7.32
C SER A 365 2.07 8.05 -6.06
N VAL A 366 1.91 6.94 -5.32
CA VAL A 366 1.13 6.89 -4.07
C VAL A 366 1.72 7.81 -3.00
N TYR A 367 3.05 7.85 -2.88
CA TYR A 367 3.76 8.75 -1.97
C TYR A 367 3.49 10.22 -2.30
N SER A 368 3.57 10.59 -3.59
CA SER A 368 3.33 11.97 -4.03
C SER A 368 1.90 12.41 -3.69
N MET A 369 0.92 11.53 -3.90
CA MET A 369 -0.48 11.79 -3.53
C MET A 369 -0.66 11.88 -2.02
N SER A 370 -0.06 10.99 -1.23
CA SER A 370 -0.09 11.03 0.23
C SER A 370 0.49 12.35 0.78
N ARG A 371 1.61 12.83 0.21
CA ARG A 371 2.22 14.12 0.56
C ARG A 371 1.31 15.31 0.27
N PHE A 372 0.64 15.29 -0.88
CA PHE A 372 -0.32 16.32 -1.24
C PHE A 372 -1.51 16.30 -0.29
N LEU A 373 -2.06 15.12 -0.04
CA LEU A 373 -3.27 14.96 0.76
C LEU A 373 -3.07 15.44 2.20
N VAL A 374 -1.97 15.07 2.87
CA VAL A 374 -1.73 15.54 4.26
C VAL A 374 -1.66 17.08 4.35
N ARG A 375 -1.03 17.74 3.36
CA ARG A 375 -0.91 19.21 3.30
C ARG A 375 -2.25 19.85 2.97
N MET A 376 -3.04 19.24 2.08
CA MET A 376 -4.40 19.67 1.77
C MET A 376 -5.32 19.58 2.99
N GLN A 377 -5.36 18.44 3.65
CA GLN A 377 -6.22 18.21 4.81
C GLN A 377 -5.83 19.09 6.00
N ALA A 378 -4.53 19.35 6.17
CA ALA A 378 -4.01 20.25 7.20
C ALA A 378 -4.01 21.72 6.76
N ARG A 379 -4.62 22.08 5.61
CA ARG A 379 -4.67 23.46 5.08
C ARG A 379 -3.31 24.16 5.09
N ASP A 380 -2.27 23.41 4.77
CA ASP A 380 -0.89 23.86 4.90
C ASP A 380 -0.49 24.72 3.70
N GLY A 381 -0.87 26.00 3.75
CA GLY A 381 -0.63 26.99 2.71
C GLY A 381 -1.88 27.37 1.92
N LEU A 382 -1.80 28.53 1.23
CA LEU A 382 -2.95 29.15 0.58
C LEU A 382 -3.55 28.28 -0.53
N LEU A 383 -2.72 27.70 -1.41
CA LEU A 383 -3.20 26.86 -2.51
C LEU A 383 -3.93 25.61 -2.01
N HIS A 384 -3.39 24.94 -1.00
CA HIS A 384 -3.99 23.77 -0.36
C HIS A 384 -5.34 24.12 0.30
N THR A 385 -5.40 25.28 0.95
CA THR A 385 -6.62 25.80 1.56
C THR A 385 -7.68 26.08 0.50
N LEU A 386 -7.32 26.79 -0.58
CA LEU A 386 -8.24 27.14 -1.66
C LEU A 386 -8.79 25.88 -2.35
N PHE A 387 -7.91 24.95 -2.71
CA PHE A 387 -8.29 23.70 -3.34
C PHE A 387 -9.21 22.87 -2.44
N GLY A 388 -8.81 22.62 -1.19
CA GLY A 388 -9.58 21.77 -0.27
C GLY A 388 -10.93 22.37 0.10
N ARG A 389 -11.01 23.68 0.36
CA ARG A 389 -12.23 24.34 0.87
C ARG A 389 -13.22 24.78 -0.22
N TYR A 390 -12.72 25.15 -1.40
CA TYR A 390 -13.54 25.81 -2.44
C TYR A 390 -13.62 25.05 -3.76
N TYR A 391 -12.73 24.08 -4.03
CA TYR A 391 -12.79 23.29 -5.25
C TYR A 391 -13.24 21.85 -5.00
N ALA A 392 -12.50 21.12 -4.15
CA ALA A 392 -12.76 19.69 -3.88
C ALA A 392 -14.20 19.35 -3.46
N PRO A 393 -14.93 20.16 -2.64
CA PRO A 393 -16.30 19.85 -2.23
C PRO A 393 -17.31 19.86 -3.39
N TYR A 394 -17.00 20.58 -4.47
CA TYR A 394 -17.87 20.76 -5.63
C TYR A 394 -17.44 19.94 -6.84
N ALA A 395 -16.37 19.14 -6.71
CA ALA A 395 -15.80 18.34 -7.78
C ALA A 395 -16.46 16.96 -7.95
N GLY A 396 -17.69 16.79 -7.42
CA GLY A 396 -18.47 15.55 -7.55
C GLY A 396 -17.72 14.32 -7.02
N ASP A 397 -17.53 13.33 -7.89
CA ASP A 397 -16.88 12.05 -7.56
C ASP A 397 -15.35 12.09 -7.56
N LEU A 398 -14.73 13.27 -7.71
CA LEU A 398 -13.27 13.43 -7.69
C LEU A 398 -12.58 12.69 -6.52
N PRO A 399 -13.08 12.73 -5.27
CA PRO A 399 -12.47 11.94 -4.18
C PRO A 399 -12.51 10.43 -4.43
N ALA A 400 -13.62 9.91 -4.97
CA ALA A 400 -13.77 8.51 -5.32
C ALA A 400 -12.86 8.12 -6.49
N ASP A 401 -12.76 8.98 -7.50
CA ASP A 401 -11.93 8.76 -8.68
C ASP A 401 -10.44 8.76 -8.34
N VAL A 402 -9.96 9.76 -7.60
CA VAL A 402 -8.56 9.83 -7.14
C VAL A 402 -8.21 8.64 -6.23
N ALA A 403 -9.11 8.26 -5.32
CA ALA A 403 -8.92 7.08 -4.49
C ALA A 403 -8.91 5.80 -5.34
N SER A 404 -9.78 5.69 -6.34
CA SER A 404 -9.85 4.55 -7.25
C SER A 404 -8.59 4.43 -8.10
N GLU A 405 -8.09 5.52 -8.67
CA GLU A 405 -6.83 5.54 -9.40
C GLU A 405 -5.65 5.11 -8.54
N THR A 406 -5.61 5.64 -7.30
CA THR A 406 -4.62 5.26 -6.30
C THR A 406 -4.72 3.76 -5.97
N ILE A 407 -5.91 3.19 -5.82
CA ILE A 407 -6.10 1.76 -5.51
C ILE A 407 -5.80 0.88 -6.72
N ALA A 408 -6.17 1.29 -7.92
CA ALA A 408 -6.02 0.48 -9.14
C ALA A 408 -4.56 0.39 -9.61
N GLY A 409 -3.79 1.48 -9.53
CA GLY A 409 -2.44 1.49 -10.10
C GLY A 409 -2.00 2.80 -10.79
N GLY A 410 -2.94 3.71 -11.09
CA GLY A 410 -2.76 4.92 -11.90
C GLY A 410 -2.54 4.64 -13.41
N GLY A 411 -3.14 5.33 -14.39
CA GLY A 411 -4.29 6.24 -14.38
C GLY A 411 -5.52 5.59 -15.02
N ILE A 412 -6.70 6.07 -14.65
CA ILE A 412 -7.98 5.59 -15.17
C ILE A 412 -8.61 6.75 -15.94
N CYS A 413 -8.63 6.64 -17.26
CA CYS A 413 -9.51 7.43 -18.11
C CYS A 413 -10.95 7.25 -17.59
N SER A 414 -11.61 8.33 -17.16
CA SER A 414 -13.01 8.22 -16.75
C SER A 414 -13.85 7.76 -17.96
N GLN A 415 -15.02 7.15 -17.72
CA GLN A 415 -15.93 6.79 -18.82
C GLN A 415 -16.27 8.00 -19.71
N ARG A 416 -16.22 9.22 -19.13
CA ARG A 416 -16.37 10.49 -19.85
C ARG A 416 -15.19 10.77 -20.76
N ASP A 417 -13.96 10.62 -20.28
CA ASP A 417 -12.73 10.83 -21.05
C ASP A 417 -12.61 9.84 -22.23
N PHE A 418 -13.09 8.60 -22.07
CA PHE A 418 -13.13 7.62 -23.16
C PHE A 418 -14.15 7.99 -24.25
N VAL A 419 -15.33 8.47 -23.85
CA VAL A 419 -16.38 8.93 -24.77
C VAL A 419 -15.94 10.22 -25.49
N ASP A 420 -15.29 11.14 -24.79
CA ASP A 420 -14.76 12.38 -25.36
C ASP A 420 -13.60 12.12 -26.33
N ALA A 421 -12.75 11.13 -26.05
CA ALA A 421 -11.72 10.66 -26.99
C ALA A 421 -12.34 10.10 -28.29
N PHE A 422 -13.51 9.46 -28.20
CA PHE A 422 -14.26 8.95 -29.35
C PHE A 422 -15.01 10.04 -30.13
N ALA A 423 -15.47 11.11 -29.47
CA ALA A 423 -16.21 12.19 -30.09
C ALA A 423 -15.40 12.91 -31.19
N GLY A 424 -14.10 13.11 -30.96
CA GLY A 424 -13.18 13.69 -31.95
C GLY A 424 -12.88 12.78 -33.15
N TYR A 425 -12.99 11.46 -32.99
CA TYR A 425 -12.82 10.50 -34.09
C TYR A 425 -14.11 10.35 -34.91
N ALA A 426 -15.26 10.34 -34.25
CA ALA A 426 -16.58 10.17 -34.86
C ALA A 426 -17.13 11.44 -35.55
N ASN A 427 -16.49 12.60 -35.36
CA ASN A 427 -16.92 13.85 -35.99
C ASN A 427 -16.69 13.80 -37.53
N PRO A 428 -17.78 13.85 -38.35
CA PRO A 428 -17.67 13.77 -39.81
C PRO A 428 -17.01 15.02 -40.43
N ALA A 429 -16.94 16.14 -39.70
CA ALA A 429 -16.31 17.38 -40.14
C ALA A 429 -14.77 17.35 -40.08
N HIS A 430 -14.17 16.35 -39.43
CA HIS A 430 -12.71 16.20 -39.35
C HIS A 430 -12.14 15.52 -40.59
N THR A 431 -11.00 16.02 -41.07
CA THR A 431 -10.25 15.44 -42.17
C THR A 431 -9.70 14.05 -41.81
N ARG A 432 -9.34 13.25 -42.82
CA ARG A 432 -8.77 11.91 -42.61
C ARG A 432 -7.50 11.94 -41.74
N SER A 433 -6.65 12.95 -41.90
CA SER A 433 -5.42 13.12 -41.11
C SER A 433 -5.68 13.56 -39.66
N GLU A 434 -6.77 14.28 -39.40
CA GLU A 434 -7.21 14.62 -38.03
C GLU A 434 -7.80 13.41 -37.32
N ARG A 435 -8.63 12.62 -38.02
CA ARG A 435 -9.17 11.36 -37.49
C ARG A 435 -8.05 10.34 -37.19
N LEU A 436 -6.99 10.28 -38.00
CA LEU A 436 -5.81 9.45 -37.72
C LEU A 436 -5.00 9.93 -36.52
N ARG A 437 -4.90 11.24 -36.26
CA ARG A 437 -4.28 11.76 -35.02
C ARG A 437 -5.13 11.44 -33.79
N HIS A 438 -6.45 11.55 -33.90
CA HIS A 438 -7.38 11.15 -32.82
C HIS A 438 -7.42 9.64 -32.60
N LEU A 439 -7.13 8.82 -33.62
CA LEU A 439 -7.00 7.37 -33.48
C LEU A 439 -5.93 6.97 -32.45
N LYS A 440 -4.84 7.75 -32.31
CA LYS A 440 -3.82 7.53 -31.27
C LYS A 440 -4.37 7.83 -29.87
N ALA A 441 -5.20 8.86 -29.73
CA ALA A 441 -5.90 9.18 -28.48
C ALA A 441 -6.94 8.11 -28.14
N VAL A 442 -7.69 7.62 -29.14
CA VAL A 442 -8.65 6.50 -29.01
C VAL A 442 -7.94 5.20 -28.64
N ALA A 443 -6.81 4.87 -29.28
CA ALA A 443 -6.02 3.68 -28.96
C ALA A 443 -5.40 3.77 -27.56
N THR A 444 -4.96 4.97 -27.16
CA THR A 444 -4.48 5.21 -25.79
C THR A 444 -5.63 5.02 -24.81
N ALA A 445 -6.75 5.74 -24.98
CA ALA A 445 -7.95 5.63 -24.16
C ALA A 445 -8.52 4.21 -24.11
N ALA A 446 -8.49 3.46 -25.20
CA ALA A 446 -8.89 2.05 -25.26
C ALA A 446 -7.91 1.11 -24.54
N ALA A 447 -6.60 1.39 -24.60
CA ALA A 447 -5.61 0.67 -23.80
C ALA A 447 -5.75 0.99 -22.30
N GLU A 448 -6.14 2.22 -21.94
CA GLU A 448 -6.39 2.60 -20.54
C GLU A 448 -7.74 2.06 -20.03
N LEU A 449 -8.77 2.06 -20.87
CA LEU A 449 -10.05 1.38 -20.60
C LEU A 449 -9.84 -0.14 -20.51
N GLY A 450 -8.96 -0.70 -21.33
CA GLY A 450 -8.49 -2.07 -21.19
C GLY A 450 -7.86 -2.29 -19.82
N ARG A 451 -6.90 -1.45 -19.41
CA ARG A 451 -6.31 -1.48 -18.05
C ARG A 451 -7.36 -1.34 -16.95
N TRP A 452 -8.38 -0.51 -17.15
CA TRP A 452 -9.50 -0.34 -16.22
C TRP A 452 -10.42 -1.55 -16.16
N LEU A 453 -10.80 -2.13 -17.31
CA LEU A 453 -11.58 -3.36 -17.43
C LEU A 453 -10.82 -4.55 -16.83
N PHE A 454 -9.49 -4.60 -16.98
CA PHE A 454 -8.60 -5.56 -16.32
C PHE A 454 -8.33 -5.24 -14.84
N ALA A 455 -8.77 -4.07 -14.33
CA ALA A 455 -8.68 -3.66 -12.93
C ALA A 455 -10.03 -3.73 -12.18
N GLN A 456 -11.13 -4.02 -12.87
CA GLN A 456 -12.38 -4.49 -12.29
C GLN A 456 -12.17 -5.85 -11.60
N PRO A 457 -13.10 -6.37 -10.78
CA PRO A 457 -12.99 -7.68 -10.13
C PRO A 457 -13.09 -8.82 -11.17
N CYS A 458 -12.15 -8.86 -12.09
CA CYS A 458 -11.73 -10.08 -12.73
C CYS A 458 -10.88 -10.81 -11.68
N PRO A 459 -11.27 -12.03 -11.25
CA PRO A 459 -10.34 -12.87 -10.51
C PRO A 459 -9.12 -13.06 -11.41
N PHE A 460 -8.01 -12.41 -11.07
CA PHE A 460 -6.73 -12.94 -11.51
C PHE A 460 -6.54 -14.22 -10.73
N GLU A 461 -6.85 -15.33 -11.36
CA GLU A 461 -6.31 -16.60 -10.94
C GLU A 461 -4.79 -16.51 -11.22
N TYR A 462 -4.01 -16.25 -10.18
CA TYR A 462 -2.61 -16.61 -10.22
C TYR A 462 -2.59 -18.13 -10.25
N VAL A 463 -2.55 -18.70 -11.45
CA VAL A 463 -2.47 -20.15 -11.63
C VAL A 463 -1.09 -20.59 -11.16
N TRP A 464 -1.06 -21.27 -10.02
CA TRP A 464 0.15 -21.84 -9.43
C TRP A 464 0.21 -23.34 -9.72
N ASP A 465 0.10 -23.74 -10.99
CA ASP A 465 0.13 -25.15 -11.36
C ASP A 465 1.52 -25.63 -11.82
N SER A 466 1.82 -26.87 -11.45
CA SER A 466 2.89 -27.71 -11.96
C SER A 466 2.30 -29.08 -12.31
N PRO A 467 2.85 -29.85 -13.26
CA PRO A 467 2.80 -29.67 -14.69
C PRO A 467 2.03 -30.81 -15.39
N GLY A 468 1.33 -30.50 -16.48
CA GLY A 468 0.66 -31.49 -17.33
C GLY A 468 0.87 -31.24 -18.82
N ARG A 469 2.02 -31.69 -19.35
CA ARG A 469 2.32 -32.01 -20.76
C ARG A 469 2.06 -30.97 -21.89
N GLN A 470 3.18 -30.69 -22.58
CA GLN A 470 3.39 -30.46 -24.01
C GLN A 470 3.19 -29.04 -24.62
N ARG A 471 4.32 -28.50 -25.11
CA ARG A 471 4.59 -27.74 -26.38
C ARG A 471 3.57 -26.66 -26.76
N GLN A 472 3.93 -25.40 -27.01
CA GLN A 472 4.89 -24.85 -27.98
C GLN A 472 5.05 -23.36 -27.62
N VAL A 473 6.14 -22.73 -28.03
CA VAL A 473 6.40 -21.29 -27.84
C VAL A 473 5.16 -20.45 -28.17
N MET A 474 4.64 -19.70 -27.19
CA MET A 474 3.56 -18.72 -27.37
C MET A 474 4.20 -17.34 -27.55
N GLU A 475 4.31 -16.88 -28.80
CA GLU A 475 4.41 -15.45 -29.08
C GLU A 475 3.02 -14.83 -28.88
N ILE A 476 2.88 -13.96 -27.88
CA ILE A 476 1.67 -13.18 -27.66
C ILE A 476 1.87 -11.82 -28.31
N THR A 477 1.42 -11.67 -29.56
CA THR A 477 1.18 -10.36 -30.16
C THR A 477 -0.24 -9.89 -29.81
N PRO A 478 -0.42 -8.68 -29.24
CA PRO A 478 -1.74 -8.18 -28.93
C PRO A 478 -2.54 -7.98 -30.24
N ARG A 479 -3.72 -8.60 -30.32
CA ARG A 479 -4.69 -8.41 -31.41
C ARG A 479 -6.03 -7.95 -30.83
N VAL A 480 -6.64 -6.96 -31.46
CA VAL A 480 -8.02 -6.56 -31.17
C VAL A 480 -8.93 -7.36 -32.09
N VAL A 481 -9.84 -8.16 -31.54
CA VAL A 481 -10.81 -8.97 -32.29
C VAL A 481 -12.24 -8.59 -31.94
N LYS A 482 -13.05 -8.34 -32.96
CA LYS A 482 -14.50 -8.15 -32.85
C LYS A 482 -15.16 -9.53 -32.80
N VAL A 483 -15.85 -9.82 -31.70
CA VAL A 483 -16.50 -11.12 -31.44
C VAL A 483 -18.03 -11.08 -31.56
N SER A 484 -18.61 -9.89 -31.66
CA SER A 484 -20.05 -9.69 -31.85
C SER A 484 -20.32 -8.56 -32.86
N ASP A 485 -21.45 -8.64 -33.55
CA ASP A 485 -21.95 -7.58 -34.42
C ASP A 485 -22.48 -6.37 -33.63
N GLU A 486 -22.84 -5.31 -34.35
CA GLU A 486 -23.37 -4.05 -33.81
C GLU A 486 -24.70 -4.23 -33.06
N GLN A 487 -25.33 -5.39 -33.19
CA GLN A 487 -26.60 -5.75 -32.53
C GLN A 487 -26.38 -6.73 -31.37
N GLY A 488 -25.12 -7.00 -31.00
CA GLY A 488 -24.74 -7.85 -29.86
C GLY A 488 -24.77 -9.35 -30.16
N ARG A 489 -24.98 -9.78 -31.40
CA ARG A 489 -24.97 -11.20 -31.77
C ARG A 489 -23.54 -11.66 -32.01
N ARG A 490 -23.20 -12.83 -31.46
CA ARG A 490 -21.86 -13.39 -31.59
C ARG A 490 -21.55 -13.72 -33.06
N LEU A 491 -20.41 -13.25 -33.55
CA LEU A 491 -19.92 -13.58 -34.89
C LEU A 491 -19.46 -15.04 -34.92
N ALA A 492 -19.79 -15.75 -36.00
CA ALA A 492 -19.36 -17.14 -36.19
C ALA A 492 -17.84 -17.29 -36.27
N VAL A 493 -17.15 -16.25 -36.76
CA VAL A 493 -15.69 -16.15 -36.79
C VAL A 493 -15.31 -14.76 -36.29
N PRO A 494 -14.50 -14.65 -35.21
CA PRO A 494 -14.00 -13.36 -34.73
C PRO A 494 -13.23 -12.61 -35.82
N GLN A 495 -13.53 -11.31 -35.98
CA GLN A 495 -12.88 -10.47 -36.99
C GLN A 495 -11.72 -9.70 -36.36
N VAL A 496 -10.50 -9.85 -36.89
CA VAL A 496 -9.33 -9.08 -36.42
C VAL A 496 -9.46 -7.63 -36.88
N MET A 497 -9.47 -6.71 -35.92
CA MET A 497 -9.63 -5.27 -36.12
C MET A 497 -8.29 -4.54 -36.14
N ALA A 498 -7.32 -5.03 -35.37
CA ALA A 498 -5.96 -4.51 -35.33
C ALA A 498 -4.99 -5.61 -34.89
N GLU A 499 -3.83 -5.66 -35.52
CA GLU A 499 -2.73 -6.58 -35.21
C GLU A 499 -1.41 -5.81 -35.30
N GLU A 500 -0.55 -5.97 -34.30
CA GLU A 500 0.80 -5.41 -34.30
C GLU A 500 1.70 -6.34 -35.14
N THR A 501 1.99 -5.96 -36.38
CA THR A 501 2.99 -6.65 -37.21
C THR A 501 4.39 -6.23 -36.78
N SER A 502 5.20 -7.20 -36.37
CA SER A 502 6.65 -7.05 -36.20
C SER A 502 7.29 -6.57 -37.51
N LEU A 503 8.00 -5.43 -37.45
CA LEU A 503 8.99 -5.02 -38.46
C LEU A 503 10.39 -5.39 -37.97
#